data_AF-A0A351QVP5-F1
#
_entry.id   AF-A0A351QVP5-F1
#
_cell.length_a   1.000
_cell.length_b   1.000
_cell.length_c   1.000
_cell.angle_alpha   90.00
_cell.angle_beta   90.00
_cell.angle_gamma   90.00
#
_symmetry.space_group_name_H-M   'P 1'
#
loop_
_entity.id
_entity.type
_entity.pdbx_description
1 polymer ?
#
loop_
_entity_poly.entity_id
_entity_poly.type
_entity_poly.pdbx_seq_one_letter_code
_entity_poly.pdbx_strand_id
1 'polypeptide(L)'
;MMLARFEVLNIGNLHANHKTPDVILLTQLQAKIGLVRTQPRNNMTEQEIEEVRKAAYRHASSSALHRYAQVLALNGKLLSAQEHLNILEKMYGKKYSLASLYDVQPTLAFEWMNQGASK
;
A
#
# COMPACT_ATOMS: atom_id res chain seq x y z
N MET A 1 -1.66 2.39 -15.02
CA MET A 1 -0.45 2.31 -14.18
C MET A 1 0.42 3.55 -14.22
N MET A 2 0.57 4.24 -15.36
CA MET A 2 1.44 5.43 -15.45
C MET A 2 1.06 6.54 -14.45
N LEU A 3 -0.23 6.88 -14.37
CA LEU A 3 -0.75 7.85 -13.40
C LEU A 3 -0.41 7.49 -11.94
N ALA A 4 -0.71 6.24 -11.52
CA ALA A 4 -0.41 5.78 -10.16
C ALA A 4 1.09 5.81 -9.81
N ARG A 5 1.99 5.69 -10.79
CA ARG A 5 3.43 5.87 -10.55
C ARG A 5 3.78 7.34 -10.31
N PHE A 6 3.22 8.26 -11.09
CA PHE A 6 3.44 9.69 -10.88
C PHE A 6 2.86 10.16 -9.55
N GLU A 7 1.71 9.62 -9.15
CA GLU A 7 1.10 9.88 -7.84
C GLU A 7 2.04 9.47 -6.67
N VAL A 8 2.70 8.30 -6.75
CA VAL A 8 3.66 7.86 -5.72
C VAL A 8 4.93 8.73 -5.68
N LEU A 9 5.33 9.28 -6.81
CA LEU A 9 6.51 10.12 -6.95
C LEU A 9 6.23 11.62 -6.75
N ASN A 10 4.98 11.98 -6.42
CA ASN A 10 4.52 13.35 -6.30
C ASN A 10 4.76 14.21 -7.55
N ILE A 11 4.54 13.65 -8.74
CA ILE A 11 4.78 14.31 -10.03
C ILE A 11 3.45 14.75 -10.67
N GLY A 12 3.38 16.01 -11.06
CA GLY A 12 2.24 16.61 -11.77
C GLY A 12 1.06 16.95 -10.85
N ASN A 13 -0.04 17.42 -11.46
CA ASN A 13 -1.25 17.87 -10.74
C ASN A 13 -2.49 17.01 -11.05
N LEU A 14 -2.34 15.99 -11.91
CA LEU A 14 -3.42 15.06 -12.26
C LEU A 14 -3.36 13.86 -11.32
N HIS A 15 -4.40 13.66 -10.51
CA HIS A 15 -4.53 12.54 -9.57
C HIS A 15 -5.93 11.95 -9.66
N ALA A 16 -6.08 10.66 -9.35
CA ALA A 16 -7.41 10.06 -9.29
C ALA A 16 -8.20 10.52 -8.07
N ASN A 17 -9.52 10.60 -8.25
CA ASN A 17 -10.49 10.91 -7.21
C ASN A 17 -11.08 9.66 -6.53
N HIS A 18 -10.61 8.47 -6.88
CA HIS A 18 -11.10 7.21 -6.35
C HIS A 18 -9.97 6.16 -6.28
N LYS A 19 -10.10 5.18 -5.38
CA LYS A 19 -9.11 4.11 -5.17
C LYS A 19 -8.80 3.35 -6.45
N THR A 20 -9.81 2.77 -7.09
CA THR A 20 -9.68 1.96 -8.32
C THR A 20 -10.93 2.04 -9.17
N PRO A 21 -10.83 2.02 -10.51
CA PRO A 21 -12.00 1.91 -11.36
C PRO A 21 -12.68 0.56 -11.13
N ASP A 22 -13.99 0.49 -11.28
CA ASP A 22 -14.74 -0.78 -11.26
C ASP A 22 -14.61 -1.48 -12.63
N VAL A 23 -14.07 -2.69 -12.63
CA VAL A 23 -13.69 -3.41 -13.86
C VAL A 23 -13.98 -4.90 -13.74
N ILE A 24 -14.51 -5.49 -14.81
CA ILE A 24 -14.77 -6.94 -14.92
C ILE A 24 -13.49 -7.68 -15.39
N LEU A 25 -12.67 -7.02 -16.21
CA LEU A 25 -11.38 -7.53 -16.71
C LEU A 25 -10.22 -6.78 -16.06
N LEU A 26 -9.01 -7.35 -16.11
CA LEU A 26 -7.79 -6.76 -15.54
C LEU A 26 -7.85 -6.57 -14.02
N THR A 27 -8.55 -7.46 -13.31
CA THR A 27 -8.70 -7.41 -11.84
C THR A 27 -7.37 -7.47 -11.10
N GLN A 28 -6.31 -8.06 -11.68
CA GLN A 28 -4.96 -8.03 -11.10
C GLN A 28 -4.33 -6.63 -11.18
N LEU A 29 -4.60 -5.89 -12.26
CA LEU A 29 -4.17 -4.50 -12.43
C LEU A 29 -4.93 -3.57 -11.49
N GLN A 30 -6.26 -3.78 -11.38
CA GLN A 30 -7.11 -3.08 -10.41
C GLN A 30 -6.56 -3.26 -8.98
N ALA A 31 -6.29 -4.51 -8.57
CA ALA A 31 -5.71 -4.80 -7.26
C ALA A 31 -4.35 -4.12 -7.04
N LYS A 32 -3.51 -4.05 -8.08
CA LYS A 32 -2.21 -3.36 -8.01
C LYS A 32 -2.37 -1.87 -7.79
N ILE A 33 -3.24 -1.22 -8.55
CA ILE A 33 -3.53 0.21 -8.42
C ILE A 33 -4.14 0.50 -7.04
N GLY A 34 -5.06 -0.36 -6.59
CA GLY A 34 -5.66 -0.26 -5.27
C GLY A 34 -4.62 -0.33 -4.17
N LEU A 35 -3.69 -1.28 -4.23
CA LEU A 35 -2.57 -1.36 -3.27
C LEU A 35 -1.68 -0.11 -3.32
N VAL A 36 -1.44 0.46 -4.50
CA VAL A 36 -0.66 1.70 -4.65
C VAL A 36 -1.33 2.87 -3.91
N ARG A 37 -2.66 2.91 -3.92
CA ARG A 37 -3.48 4.00 -3.38
C ARG A 37 -4.04 3.75 -1.98
N THR A 38 -3.84 2.56 -1.42
CA THR A 38 -4.13 2.28 -0.01
C THR A 38 -3.01 2.84 0.84
N GLN A 39 -3.32 3.88 1.62
CA GLN A 39 -2.44 4.39 2.67
C GLN A 39 -2.40 3.39 3.84
N PRO A 40 -1.21 2.91 4.26
CA PRO A 40 -1.07 2.24 5.54
C PRO A 40 -1.44 3.19 6.68
N ARG A 41 -2.40 2.79 7.53
CA ARG A 41 -2.88 3.62 8.65
C ARG A 41 -3.25 2.74 9.84
N ASN A 42 -3.38 3.38 11.00
CA ASN A 42 -3.93 2.73 12.20
C ASN A 42 -5.43 2.45 12.02
N ASN A 43 -5.96 1.53 12.82
CA ASN A 43 -7.39 1.19 12.86
C ASN A 43 -7.96 0.77 11.50
N MET A 44 -7.20 0.00 10.72
CA MET A 44 -7.71 -0.70 9.53
C MET A 44 -8.50 -1.93 9.99
N THR A 45 -9.62 -2.18 9.32
CA THR A 45 -10.42 -3.37 9.57
C THR A 45 -9.69 -4.64 9.12
N GLU A 46 -10.03 -5.79 9.69
CA GLU A 46 -9.47 -7.08 9.25
C GLU A 46 -9.68 -7.35 7.77
N GLN A 47 -10.82 -6.90 7.21
CA GLN A 47 -11.09 -6.98 5.77
C GLN A 47 -10.12 -6.13 4.96
N GLU A 48 -9.88 -4.88 5.36
CA GLU A 48 -8.91 -4.01 4.67
C GLU A 48 -7.49 -4.59 4.72
N ILE A 49 -7.08 -5.13 5.88
CA ILE A 49 -5.77 -5.78 6.03
C ILE A 49 -5.66 -6.99 5.11
N GLU A 50 -6.71 -7.82 5.01
CA GLU A 50 -6.75 -8.98 4.14
C GLU A 50 -6.72 -8.62 2.64
N GLU A 51 -7.37 -7.53 2.24
CA GLU A 51 -7.27 -6.99 0.88
C GLU A 51 -5.84 -6.60 0.53
N VAL A 52 -5.15 -5.89 1.44
CA VAL A 52 -3.73 -5.54 1.28
C VAL A 52 -2.88 -6.80 1.18
N ARG A 53 -3.09 -7.79 2.04
CA ARG A 53 -2.37 -9.07 2.00
C ARG A 53 -2.53 -9.78 0.65
N LYS A 54 -3.77 -9.94 0.18
CA LYS A 54 -4.06 -10.58 -1.12
C LYS A 54 -3.38 -9.86 -2.27
N ALA A 55 -3.45 -8.53 -2.30
CA ALA A 55 -2.81 -7.73 -3.33
C ALA A 55 -1.27 -7.81 -3.25
N ALA A 56 -0.70 -7.77 -2.05
CA ALA A 56 0.73 -7.85 -1.83
C ALA A 56 1.30 -9.20 -2.25
N TYR A 57 0.64 -10.30 -1.88
CA TYR A 57 1.10 -11.65 -2.23
C TYR A 57 0.94 -11.97 -3.72
N ARG A 58 -0.09 -11.41 -4.38
CA ARG A 58 -0.30 -11.60 -5.81
C ARG A 58 0.83 -11.01 -6.66
N HIS A 59 1.32 -9.83 -6.29
CA HIS A 59 2.39 -9.14 -7.04
C HIS A 59 3.79 -9.39 -6.46
N ALA A 60 3.85 -9.71 -5.18
CA ALA A 60 5.04 -10.04 -4.37
C ALA A 60 6.22 -9.07 -4.50
N SER A 61 6.04 -7.85 -5.05
CA SER A 61 7.13 -6.89 -5.23
C SER A 61 7.65 -6.37 -3.89
N SER A 62 8.92 -5.95 -3.84
CA SER A 62 9.52 -5.38 -2.63
C SER A 62 8.66 -4.25 -2.03
N SER A 63 8.16 -3.34 -2.86
CA SER A 63 7.27 -2.26 -2.42
C SER A 63 5.92 -2.76 -1.89
N ALA A 64 5.36 -3.82 -2.46
CA ALA A 64 4.07 -4.37 -2.09
C ALA A 64 4.15 -5.11 -0.75
N LEU A 65 5.19 -5.93 -0.57
CA LEU A 65 5.45 -6.61 0.69
C LEU A 65 5.83 -5.62 1.79
N HIS A 66 6.60 -4.58 1.49
CA HIS A 66 6.90 -3.50 2.44
C HIS A 66 5.62 -2.80 2.89
N ARG A 67 4.72 -2.48 1.95
CA ARG A 67 3.43 -1.85 2.28
C ARG A 67 2.58 -2.71 3.21
N TYR A 68 2.56 -4.02 2.97
CA TYR A 68 1.85 -4.94 3.85
C TYR A 68 2.48 -5.01 5.25
N ALA A 69 3.82 -5.01 5.35
CA ALA A 69 4.51 -4.93 6.62
C ALA A 69 4.17 -3.63 7.40
N GLN A 70 4.07 -2.49 6.71
CA GLN A 70 3.62 -1.23 7.32
C GLN A 70 2.20 -1.35 7.89
N VAL A 71 1.28 -1.92 7.11
CA VAL A 71 -0.11 -2.16 7.56
C VAL A 71 -0.13 -3.04 8.81
N LEU A 72 0.67 -4.11 8.86
CA LEU A 72 0.76 -4.97 10.03
C LEU A 72 1.28 -4.22 11.26
N ALA A 73 2.37 -3.46 11.11
CA ALA A 73 2.99 -2.73 12.21
C ALA A 73 2.06 -1.64 12.80
N LEU A 74 1.40 -0.86 11.95
CA LEU A 74 0.46 0.20 12.33
C LEU A 74 -0.81 -0.34 13.00
N ASN A 75 -1.17 -1.60 12.74
CA ASN A 75 -2.35 -2.25 13.31
C ASN A 75 -1.98 -3.26 14.43
N GLY A 76 -0.82 -3.07 15.08
CA GLY A 76 -0.42 -3.82 16.27
C GLY A 76 0.07 -5.25 16.03
N LYS A 77 0.16 -5.71 14.77
CA LYS A 77 0.57 -7.07 14.39
C LYS A 77 2.09 -7.16 14.23
N LEU A 78 2.83 -6.82 15.30
CA LEU A 78 4.29 -6.66 15.28
C LEU A 78 5.07 -7.91 14.87
N LEU A 79 4.70 -9.08 15.40
CA LEU A 79 5.38 -10.34 15.06
C LEU A 79 5.27 -10.63 13.56
N SER A 80 4.05 -10.53 13.01
CA SER A 80 3.81 -10.71 11.58
C SER A 80 4.51 -9.66 10.72
N ALA A 81 4.61 -8.40 11.19
CA ALA A 81 5.36 -7.37 10.48
C ALA A 81 6.86 -7.73 10.40
N GLN A 82 7.45 -8.21 11.50
CA GLN A 82 8.85 -8.64 11.55
C GLN A 82 9.11 -9.84 10.64
N GLU A 83 8.20 -10.81 10.61
CA GLU A 83 8.27 -11.94 9.67
C GLU A 83 8.31 -11.45 8.20
N HIS A 84 7.50 -10.46 7.86
CA HIS A 84 7.47 -9.90 6.51
C HIS A 84 8.73 -9.10 6.16
N LEU A 85 9.35 -8.44 7.13
CA LEU A 85 10.68 -7.85 6.93
C LEU A 85 11.74 -8.91 6.64
N ASN A 86 11.68 -10.06 7.32
CA ASN A 86 12.58 -11.18 7.04
C ASN A 86 12.35 -11.74 5.63
N ILE A 87 11.10 -11.88 5.19
CA ILE A 87 10.77 -12.30 3.82
C ILE A 87 11.34 -11.30 2.80
N LEU A 88 11.17 -10.01 3.03
CA LEU A 88 11.72 -8.95 2.20
C LEU A 88 13.24 -9.03 2.09
N GLU A 89 13.93 -9.23 3.21
CA GLU A 89 15.39 -9.38 3.25
C GLU A 89 15.83 -10.60 2.44
N LYS A 90 15.17 -11.75 2.63
CA LYS A 90 15.53 -12.99 1.92
C LYS A 90 15.23 -12.95 0.43
N MET A 91 14.14 -12.31 0.01
CA MET A 91 13.76 -12.23 -1.40
C MET A 91 14.51 -11.15 -2.17
N TYR A 92 14.81 -10.01 -1.53
CA TYR A 92 15.31 -8.81 -2.22
C TYR A 92 16.66 -8.30 -1.70
N GLY A 93 17.25 -8.93 -0.68
CA GLY A 93 18.51 -8.50 -0.08
C GLY A 93 18.44 -7.15 0.65
N LYS A 94 17.24 -6.61 0.86
CA LYS A 94 17.03 -5.30 1.49
C LYS A 94 16.58 -5.49 2.94
N LYS A 95 17.40 -4.97 3.86
CA LYS A 95 17.09 -4.96 5.29
C LYS A 95 16.42 -3.64 5.66
N TYR A 96 15.21 -3.74 6.21
CA TYR A 96 14.48 -2.61 6.77
C TYR A 96 14.45 -2.76 8.29
N SER A 97 14.42 -1.63 9.01
CA SER A 97 14.22 -1.66 10.46
C SER A 97 12.73 -1.76 10.77
N LEU A 98 12.37 -2.33 11.93
CA LEU A 98 10.97 -2.33 12.37
C LEU A 98 10.43 -0.89 12.53
N ALA A 99 11.27 0.01 13.03
CA ALA A 99 10.92 1.41 13.23
C ALA A 99 10.57 2.13 11.91
N SER A 100 11.22 1.79 10.79
CA SER A 100 10.91 2.41 9.50
C SER A 100 9.51 2.08 8.98
N LEU A 101 8.85 1.05 9.52
CA LEU A 101 7.48 0.73 9.12
C LEU A 101 6.45 1.77 9.56
N TYR A 102 6.76 2.56 10.58
CA TYR A 102 5.90 3.64 11.07
C TYR A 102 6.03 4.93 10.25
N ASP A 103 7.09 5.06 9.45
CA ASP A 103 7.28 6.20 8.56
C ASP A 103 6.51 6.00 7.23
N VAL A 104 5.26 6.45 7.21
CA VAL A 104 4.42 6.46 6.01
C VAL A 104 4.58 7.80 5.30
N GLN A 105 5.46 7.82 4.30
CA GLN A 105 5.69 9.01 3.50
C GLN A 105 4.41 9.48 2.80
N PRO A 106 4.08 10.78 2.86
CA PRO A 106 2.92 11.32 2.16
C PRO A 106 3.10 11.21 0.65
N THR A 107 2.04 10.81 -0.05
CA THR A 107 2.05 10.71 -1.52
C THR A 107 0.72 11.19 -2.10
N LEU A 108 0.75 11.72 -3.33
CA LEU A 108 -0.45 12.11 -4.08
C LEU A 108 -1.38 10.89 -4.32
N ALA A 109 -0.85 9.66 -4.21
CA ALA A 109 -1.65 8.43 -4.33
C ALA A 109 -2.68 8.25 -3.21
N PHE A 110 -2.58 8.99 -2.10
CA PHE A 110 -3.51 8.90 -0.97
C PHE A 110 -4.56 10.02 -0.98
N GLU A 111 -4.41 11.04 -1.81
CA GLU A 111 -5.26 12.24 -1.77
C GLU A 111 -6.73 11.97 -2.03
N TRP A 112 -7.06 10.94 -2.81
CA TRP A 112 -8.45 10.53 -3.04
C TRP A 112 -9.23 10.27 -1.74
N MET A 113 -8.53 9.93 -0.64
CA MET A 113 -9.15 9.74 0.68
C MET A 113 -9.58 11.06 1.33
N ASN A 114 -8.95 12.18 0.98
CA ASN A 114 -9.21 13.51 1.57
C ASN A 114 -10.25 14.32 0.80
N GLN A 115 -10.55 13.95 -0.45
CA GLN A 115 -11.44 14.71 -1.34
C GLN A 115 -12.93 14.69 -0.91
N GLY A 116 -13.30 13.88 0.09
CA GLY A 116 -14.64 13.88 0.70
C GLY A 116 -14.78 14.77 1.95
N ALA A 117 -13.70 15.37 2.45
CA ALA A 117 -13.69 16.16 3.69
C ALA A 117 -14.05 17.65 3.51
N SER A 118 -14.41 18.07 2.29
CA SER A 118 -14.90 19.42 2.01
C SER A 118 -16.42 19.38 1.77
N LYS A 119 -17.18 19.53 2.85
CA LYS A 119 -18.53 20.12 2.85
C LYS A 119 -18.70 21.00 4.08
#